data_AF-A0A957SJ45-F1
#
_entry.id   AF-A0A957SJ45-F1
#
_cell.length_a   1.000
_cell.length_b   1.000
_cell.length_c   1.000
_cell.angle_alpha   90.00
_cell.angle_beta   90.00
_cell.angle_gamma   90.00
#
_symmetry.space_group_name_H-M   'P 1'
#
loop_
_entity.id
_entity.type
_entity.pdbx_description
1 polymer ?
#
loop_
_entity_poly.entity_id
_entity_poly.type
_entity_poly.pdbx_seq_one_letter_code
_entity_poly.pdbx_strand_id
1 'polypeptide(L)'
;LPLALEDGLYGIAQEALTNTLKHASASEVTVRLQVVDVQDFGVEQRDPSESAHRYLPPSAVARLPQTALATSTRALAAVPYIELEICDNGCGFDPHRLNGAGGLGLRSMRERTENLHGVFQLDSTLSLGTIVRVQIPIENLL
;
A
#
# COMPACT_ATOMS: atom_id res chain seq x y z
N LEU A 1 12.11 13.92 -9.35
CA LEU A 1 10.68 13.76 -9.02
C LEU A 1 10.15 15.12 -8.61
N PRO A 2 8.85 15.43 -8.70
CA PRO A 2 8.31 16.64 -8.07
C PRO A 2 8.72 16.67 -6.59
N LEU A 3 9.16 17.82 -6.07
CA LEU A 3 9.71 17.93 -4.71
C LEU A 3 8.75 17.38 -3.64
N ALA A 4 7.44 17.60 -3.82
CA ALA A 4 6.42 17.08 -2.92
C ALA A 4 6.36 15.54 -2.86
N LEU A 5 6.63 14.86 -3.98
CA LEU A 5 6.70 13.41 -4.03
C LEU A 5 7.96 12.91 -3.32
N GLU A 6 9.09 13.54 -3.59
CA GLU A 6 10.36 13.19 -2.96
C GLU A 6 10.26 13.31 -1.44
N ASP A 7 9.81 14.46 -0.93
CA ASP A 7 9.60 14.71 0.51
C ASP A 7 8.57 13.76 1.15
N GLY A 8 7.51 13.42 0.40
CA GLY A 8 6.48 12.50 0.84
C GLY A 8 6.98 11.07 0.97
N LEU A 9 7.55 10.52 -0.11
CA LEU A 9 8.06 9.13 -0.15
C LEU A 9 9.26 8.95 0.76
N TYR A 10 10.21 9.90 0.80
CA TYR A 10 11.33 9.86 1.75
C TYR A 10 10.85 9.91 3.19
N GLY A 11 9.91 10.81 3.51
CA GLY A 11 9.35 10.89 4.86
C GLY A 11 8.67 9.60 5.30
N ILE A 12 7.93 8.95 4.38
CA ILE A 12 7.31 7.65 4.64
C ILE A 12 8.38 6.57 4.87
N ALA A 13 9.38 6.48 3.99
CA ALA A 13 10.45 5.51 4.11
C ALA A 13 11.25 5.68 5.40
N GLN A 14 11.60 6.93 5.74
CA GLN A 14 12.34 7.25 6.95
C GLN A 14 11.56 6.88 8.21
N GLU A 15 10.26 7.18 8.25
CA GLU A 15 9.42 6.85 9.39
C GLU A 15 9.25 5.33 9.56
N ALA A 16 9.01 4.60 8.46
CA ALA A 16 8.92 3.14 8.49
C ALA A 16 10.22 2.50 8.99
N LEU A 17 11.37 2.90 8.43
CA LEU A 17 12.68 2.41 8.88
C LEU A 17 12.95 2.75 10.34
N THR A 18 12.55 3.95 10.78
CA THR A 18 12.67 4.36 12.19
C THR A 18 11.83 3.49 13.10
N ASN A 19 10.59 3.15 12.69
CA ASN A 19 9.73 2.24 13.43
C ASN A 19 10.35 0.86 13.54
N THR A 20 10.91 0.33 12.45
CA THR A 20 11.59 -0.96 12.46
C THR A 20 12.78 -0.98 13.42
N LEU A 21 13.64 0.05 13.36
CA LEU A 21 14.82 0.16 14.22
C LEU A 21 14.47 0.31 15.70
N LYS A 22 13.43 1.07 16.04
CA LYS A 22 13.07 1.38 17.43
C LYS A 22 12.18 0.34 18.09
N HIS A 23 11.33 -0.33 17.32
CA HIS A 23 10.21 -1.08 17.88
C HIS A 23 10.15 -2.54 17.43
N ALA A 24 10.64 -2.85 16.23
CA ALA A 24 10.40 -4.18 15.66
C ALA A 24 11.46 -5.22 16.08
N SER A 25 12.64 -4.80 16.56
CA SER A 25 13.79 -5.69 16.76
C SER A 25 14.07 -6.58 15.54
N ALA A 26 13.80 -6.04 14.34
CA ALA A 26 13.95 -6.78 13.09
C ALA A 26 15.43 -7.03 12.79
N SER A 27 15.70 -8.19 12.21
CA SER A 27 17.04 -8.54 11.72
C SER A 27 17.24 -8.14 10.26
N GLU A 28 16.14 -7.99 9.52
CA GLU A 28 16.13 -7.63 8.11
C GLU A 28 14.99 -6.67 7.81
N VAL A 29 15.27 -5.72 6.95
CA VAL A 29 14.30 -4.79 6.39
C VAL A 29 14.51 -4.73 4.89
N THR A 30 13.44 -4.94 4.13
CA THR A 30 13.43 -4.80 2.68
C THR A 30 12.67 -3.54 2.31
N VAL A 31 13.28 -2.71 1.46
CA VAL A 31 12.63 -1.55 0.84
C VAL A 31 12.59 -1.79 -0.65
N ARG A 32 11.39 -1.75 -1.24
CA ARG A 32 11.16 -1.83 -2.68
C ARG A 32 10.48 -0.56 -3.16
N LEU A 33 11.03 0.03 -4.21
CA LEU A 33 10.42 1.16 -4.93
C LEU A 33 10.31 0.77 -6.39
N GLN A 34 9.10 0.77 -6.95
CA GLN A 34 8.85 0.40 -8.33
C GLN A 34 7.79 1.29 -8.99
N VAL A 35 7.88 1.43 -10.30
CA VAL A 35 6.79 1.98 -11.13
C VAL A 35 5.99 0.81 -11.65
N VAL A 36 4.68 0.83 -11.45
CA VAL A 36 3.75 -0.18 -11.95
C VAL A 36 2.92 0.44 -13.06
N ASP A 37 3.08 -0.07 -14.27
CA ASP A 37 2.23 0.27 -15.42
C ASP A 37 0.94 -0.58 -15.39
N VAL A 38 -0.16 -0.03 -15.91
CA VAL A 38 -1.45 -0.72 -16.02
C VAL A 38 -1.62 -1.38 -17.40
N GLN A 39 -0.65 -1.22 -18.30
CA GLN A 39 -0.60 -1.94 -19.58
C GLN A 39 -0.04 -3.36 -19.41
N ASP A 40 -0.77 -4.25 -18.73
CA ASP A 40 -0.57 -5.71 -18.86
C ASP A 40 -1.77 -6.54 -18.38
N PHE A 41 -2.98 -6.13 -18.75
CA PHE A 41 -4.14 -7.03 -18.75
C PHE A 41 -4.70 -7.11 -20.17
N GLY A 42 -4.25 -8.14 -20.88
CA GLY A 42 -4.72 -8.50 -22.21
C GLY A 42 -6.25 -8.51 -22.26
N VAL A 43 -6.78 -7.70 -23.16
CA VAL A 43 -8.15 -7.84 -23.66
C VAL A 43 -8.18 -9.14 -24.45
N GLU A 44 -8.39 -10.28 -23.79
CA GLU A 44 -9.02 -11.41 -24.49
C GLU A 44 -10.45 -10.99 -24.81
N GLN A 45 -10.78 -10.95 -26.10
CA GLN A 45 -12.12 -10.65 -26.56
C GLN A 45 -13.10 -11.64 -25.93
N ARG A 46 -13.90 -11.16 -24.98
CA ARG A 46 -14.91 -11.97 -24.30
C ARG A 46 -16.18 -12.02 -25.15
N ASP A 47 -16.70 -13.22 -25.31
CA ASP A 47 -17.98 -13.54 -25.94
C ASP A 47 -19.12 -12.67 -25.35
N PRO A 48 -19.92 -11.97 -26.18
CA PRO A 48 -21.02 -11.12 -25.71
C PRO A 48 -22.18 -11.87 -25.03
N SER A 49 -22.14 -13.21 -24.95
CA SER A 49 -23.17 -14.02 -24.29
C SER A 49 -22.92 -14.33 -22.81
N GLU A 50 -21.74 -14.03 -22.24
CA GLU A 50 -21.47 -14.28 -20.82
C GLU A 50 -21.98 -13.16 -19.91
N SER A 51 -22.90 -13.53 -19.01
CA SER A 51 -23.52 -12.63 -18.02
C SER A 51 -22.50 -12.17 -16.97
N ALA A 52 -21.98 -10.96 -17.14
CA ALA A 52 -21.35 -10.06 -16.16
C ALA A 52 -20.70 -10.71 -14.90
N HIS A 53 -19.48 -11.21 -15.05
CA HIS A 53 -18.56 -11.34 -13.91
C HIS A 53 -17.56 -10.16 -13.90
N ARG A 54 -17.70 -9.32 -12.88
CA ARG A 54 -16.97 -8.07 -12.60
C ARG A 54 -15.45 -8.29 -12.60
N TYR A 55 -14.72 -7.55 -13.43
CA TYR A 55 -13.26 -7.50 -13.39
C TYR A 55 -12.78 -6.88 -12.07
N LEU A 56 -11.85 -7.56 -11.39
CA LEU A 56 -11.21 -7.14 -10.14
C LEU A 56 -9.73 -6.78 -10.41
N PRO A 57 -9.24 -5.64 -9.93
CA PRO A 57 -7.83 -5.28 -10.03
C PRO A 57 -6.90 -6.26 -9.30
N PRO A 58 -5.62 -6.35 -9.68
CA PRO A 58 -4.61 -7.18 -8.99
C PRO A 58 -4.49 -6.87 -7.49
N SER A 59 -4.58 -5.59 -7.11
CA SER A 59 -4.55 -5.14 -5.72
C SER A 59 -5.82 -5.48 -4.92
N ALA A 60 -6.92 -5.84 -5.58
CA ALA A 60 -8.17 -6.26 -4.97
C ALA A 60 -8.25 -7.79 -4.74
N VAL A 61 -7.48 -8.59 -5.50
CA VAL A 61 -7.39 -10.06 -5.33
C VAL A 61 -6.50 -10.45 -4.16
N ALA A 62 -5.47 -9.66 -3.86
CA ALA A 62 -4.49 -9.95 -2.81
C ALA A 62 -4.91 -9.53 -1.37
N ARG A 63 -6.06 -8.85 -1.20
CA ARG A 63 -6.46 -8.20 0.08
C ARG A 63 -7.88 -8.51 0.58
N LEU A 64 -8.59 -9.52 0.07
CA LEU A 64 -9.90 -9.86 0.63
C LEU A 64 -9.74 -10.44 2.06
N PRO A 65 -10.25 -9.79 3.13
CA PRO A 65 -10.55 -10.53 4.35
C PRO A 65 -11.61 -11.57 3.99
N GLN A 66 -11.48 -12.80 4.48
CA GLN A 66 -12.36 -13.94 4.14
C GLN A 66 -13.88 -13.70 4.42
N THR A 67 -14.29 -12.53 4.95
CA THR A 67 -15.65 -12.30 5.44
C THR A 67 -16.35 -10.96 5.13
N ALA A 68 -15.75 -9.94 4.48
CA ALA A 68 -16.42 -8.62 4.41
C ALA A 68 -16.44 -7.96 3.02
N LEU A 69 -17.61 -8.06 2.38
CA LEU A 69 -18.13 -7.04 1.45
C LEU A 69 -18.24 -5.67 2.16
N ALA A 70 -18.16 -4.60 1.36
CA ALA A 70 -18.57 -3.21 1.62
C ALA A 70 -17.51 -2.25 2.20
N THR A 71 -16.81 -1.54 1.31
CA THR A 71 -16.85 -0.05 1.17
C THR A 71 -15.68 0.38 0.29
N SER A 72 -16.00 0.73 -0.96
CA SER A 72 -15.21 1.51 -1.93
C SER A 72 -13.68 1.42 -1.87
N THR A 73 -13.12 0.28 -2.28
CA THR A 73 -11.76 0.22 -2.84
C THR A 73 -11.81 0.85 -4.23
N ARG A 74 -11.62 2.16 -4.33
CA ARG A 74 -11.42 2.83 -5.62
C ARG A 74 -10.03 2.44 -6.10
N ALA A 75 -9.98 1.31 -6.79
CA ALA A 75 -8.73 0.73 -7.22
C ALA A 75 -8.01 1.69 -8.17
N LEU A 76 -6.70 1.85 -7.94
CA LEU A 76 -5.74 2.51 -8.85
C LEU A 76 -5.62 1.84 -10.23
N ALA A 77 -6.51 0.88 -10.52
CA ALA A 77 -6.51 -0.07 -11.62
C ALA A 77 -6.63 0.53 -13.03
N ALA A 78 -6.55 1.86 -13.16
CA ALA A 78 -6.74 2.55 -14.42
C ALA A 78 -5.57 3.47 -14.78
N VAL A 79 -4.63 3.74 -13.86
CA VAL A 79 -3.52 4.68 -14.09
C VAL A 79 -2.21 4.12 -13.53
N PRO A 80 -1.07 4.32 -14.21
CA PRO A 80 0.23 3.87 -13.70
C PRO A 80 0.53 4.55 -12.37
N TYR A 81 1.23 3.85 -11.47
CA TYR A 81 1.51 4.33 -10.12
C TYR A 81 2.92 3.97 -9.66
N ILE A 82 3.45 4.75 -8.72
CA ILE A 82 4.65 4.40 -7.95
C ILE A 82 4.22 3.61 -6.73
N GLU A 83 4.88 2.47 -6.49
CA GLU A 83 4.72 1.67 -5.29
C GLU A 83 5.99 1.70 -4.44
N LEU A 84 5.83 2.08 -3.17
CA LEU A 84 6.81 1.91 -2.11
C LEU A 84 6.31 0.82 -1.16
N GLU A 85 7.06 -0.26 -1.05
CA GLU A 85 6.81 -1.35 -0.11
C GLU A 85 7.98 -1.48 0.86
N ILE A 86 7.68 -1.51 2.15
CA ILE A 86 8.65 -1.65 3.23
C ILE A 86 8.22 -2.82 4.09
N CYS A 87 9.07 -3.85 4.15
CA CYS A 87 8.82 -5.07 4.89
C CYS A 87 9.90 -5.26 5.95
N ASP A 88 9.52 -5.51 7.19
CA ASP A 88 10.42 -5.98 8.23
C ASP A 88 9.99 -7.35 8.75
N ASN A 89 10.97 -8.14 9.21
CA ASN A 89 10.76 -9.45 9.82
C ASN A 89 10.76 -9.40 11.35
N GLY A 90 10.40 -8.26 11.94
CA GLY A 90 10.45 -8.04 13.37
C GLY A 90 9.28 -8.65 14.16
N CYS A 91 9.06 -8.16 15.36
CA CYS A 91 8.05 -8.70 16.27
C CYS A 91 6.60 -8.44 15.83
N GLY A 92 6.38 -7.57 14.84
CA GLY A 92 5.06 -7.12 14.44
C GLY A 92 4.25 -6.51 15.59
N PHE A 93 2.98 -6.19 15.32
CA PHE A 93 2.02 -5.73 16.31
C PHE A 93 0.60 -6.05 15.87
N ASP A 94 -0.36 -5.94 16.80
CA ASP A 94 -1.78 -6.04 16.50
C ASP A 94 -2.32 -4.66 16.06
N PRO A 95 -2.67 -4.46 14.77
CA PRO A 95 -3.14 -3.17 14.29
C PRO A 95 -4.46 -2.73 14.95
N HIS A 96 -5.28 -3.66 15.43
CA HIS A 96 -6.58 -3.37 16.03
C HIS A 96 -6.46 -2.84 17.46
N ARG A 97 -5.33 -3.07 18.14
CA ARG A 97 -5.05 -2.51 19.47
C ARG A 97 -4.60 -1.05 19.43
N LEU A 98 -4.27 -0.55 18.25
CA LEU A 98 -3.95 0.85 18.04
C LEU A 98 -5.27 1.57 17.77
N ASN A 99 -5.78 2.36 18.74
CA ASN A 99 -7.08 3.04 18.72
C ASN A 99 -7.32 3.93 17.46
N GLY A 100 -7.56 3.34 16.30
CA GLY A 100 -7.88 3.98 15.02
C GLY A 100 -6.75 4.78 14.36
N ALA A 101 -5.73 5.24 15.10
CA ALA A 101 -4.72 6.19 14.60
C ALA A 101 -3.33 5.58 14.35
N GLY A 102 -3.03 4.38 14.88
CA GLY A 102 -1.63 3.94 14.97
C GLY A 102 -0.81 4.81 15.93
N GLY A 103 0.49 4.54 16.07
CA GLY A 103 1.43 5.52 16.64
C GLY A 103 1.54 6.76 15.74
N LEU A 104 2.08 7.87 16.26
CA LEU A 104 2.27 9.14 15.51
C LEU A 104 2.92 8.92 14.13
N GLY A 105 3.86 7.97 14.04
CA GLY A 105 4.50 7.58 12.78
C GLY A 105 3.55 7.02 11.72
N LEU A 106 2.72 6.04 12.10
CA LEU A 106 1.74 5.44 11.19
C LEU A 106 0.72 6.46 10.68
N ARG A 107 0.30 7.38 11.56
CA ARG A 107 -0.58 8.49 11.20
C ARG A 107 0.07 9.44 10.19
N SER A 108 1.31 9.87 10.46
CA SER A 108 2.09 10.72 9.54
C SER A 108 2.26 10.07 8.17
N MET A 109 2.58 8.77 8.12
CA MET A 109 2.72 8.05 6.84
C MET A 109 1.41 7.97 6.06
N ARG A 110 0.29 7.73 6.76
CA ARG A 110 -1.04 7.74 6.15
C ARG A 110 -1.39 9.12 5.60
N GLU A 111 -1.27 10.17 6.41
CA GLU A 111 -1.59 11.55 6.02
C GLU A 111 -0.73 12.01 4.83
N ARG A 112 0.57 11.68 4.81
CA ARG A 112 1.46 11.96 3.67
C ARG A 112 1.01 11.24 2.40
N THR A 113 0.61 9.97 2.53
CA THR A 113 0.12 9.19 1.40
C THR A 113 -1.18 9.78 0.84
N GLU A 114 -2.11 10.16 1.72
CA GLU A 114 -3.38 10.79 1.36
C GLU A 114 -3.17 12.17 0.71
N ASN A 115 -2.21 12.96 1.18
CA ASN A 115 -1.82 14.24 0.58
C ASN A 115 -1.23 14.10 -0.83
N LEU A 116 -0.69 12.92 -1.14
CA LEU A 116 -0.24 12.55 -2.49
C LEU A 116 -1.34 11.87 -3.31
N HIS A 117 -2.59 11.89 -2.81
CA HIS A 117 -3.75 11.20 -3.40
C HIS A 117 -3.52 9.70 -3.64
N GLY A 118 -2.67 9.10 -2.79
CA GLY A 118 -2.30 7.71 -2.85
C GLY A 118 -3.12 6.81 -1.93
N VAL A 119 -2.73 5.55 -1.91
CA VAL A 119 -3.33 4.51 -1.06
C VAL A 119 -2.29 4.00 -0.08
N PHE A 120 -2.58 4.13 1.22
CA PHE A 120 -1.75 3.61 2.31
C PHE A 120 -2.34 2.30 2.82
N GLN A 121 -1.48 1.30 2.99
CA GLN A 121 -1.87 0.00 3.49
C GLN A 121 -0.83 -0.53 4.47
N LEU A 122 -1.31 -1.16 5.55
CA LEU A 122 -0.50 -1.68 6.63
C LEU A 122 -0.98 -3.07 6.99
N ASP A 123 -0.08 -4.04 6.91
CA ASP A 123 -0.30 -5.40 7.37
C ASP A 123 0.76 -5.71 8.43
N SER A 124 0.35 -6.00 9.66
CA SER A 124 1.29 -6.40 10.72
C SER A 124 0.72 -7.61 11.45
N THR A 125 1.58 -8.56 11.78
CA THR A 125 1.20 -9.74 12.54
C THR A 125 2.26 -10.02 13.58
N LEU A 126 1.81 -10.24 14.83
CA LEU A 126 2.70 -10.59 15.93
C LEU A 126 3.63 -11.74 15.52
N SER A 127 4.91 -11.55 15.77
CA SER A 127 6.02 -12.46 15.47
C SER A 127 6.31 -12.74 13.99
N LEU A 128 5.58 -12.12 13.05
CA LEU A 128 5.84 -12.25 11.59
C LEU A 128 6.40 -10.96 10.97
N GLY A 129 6.27 -9.83 11.66
CA GLY A 129 6.77 -8.54 11.21
C GLY A 129 5.68 -7.61 10.68
N THR A 130 6.10 -6.64 9.88
CA THR A 130 5.23 -5.57 9.37
C THR A 130 5.50 -5.29 7.91
N ILE A 131 4.44 -5.03 7.15
CA ILE A 131 4.48 -4.59 5.77
C ILE A 131 3.72 -3.26 5.66
N VAL A 132 4.40 -2.24 5.16
CA VAL A 132 3.83 -0.96 4.77
C VAL A 132 3.85 -0.87 3.25
N ARG A 133 2.71 -0.63 2.63
CA ARG A 133 2.58 -0.35 1.19
C ARG A 133 1.98 1.02 0.95
N VAL A 134 2.60 1.76 0.04
CA VAL A 134 2.16 3.07 -0.42
C VAL A 134 2.12 3.07 -1.94
N GLN A 135 0.98 3.43 -2.51
CA GLN A 135 0.77 3.51 -3.94
C GLN A 135 0.35 4.92 -4.33
N ILE A 136 1.14 5.60 -5.16
CA ILE A 136 0.91 6.98 -5.60
C ILE A 136 0.67 7.01 -7.12
N PRO A 137 -0.50 7.47 -7.61
CA PRO A 137 -0.73 7.63 -9.04
C PRO A 137 0.33 8.53 -9.70
N ILE A 138 0.85 8.12 -10.86
CA ILE A 138 1.85 8.91 -11.60
C ILE A 138 1.24 10.21 -12.15
N GLU A 139 -0.06 10.22 -12.46
CA GLU A 139 -0.76 11.43 -12.91
C GLU A 139 -0.73 12.57 -11.88
N ASN A 140 -0.55 12.24 -10.59
CA ASN A 140 -0.41 13.24 -9.52
C ASN A 140 1.04 13.76 -9.40
N LEU A 141 1.92 13.39 -10.34
CA LEU A 141 3.32 13.80 -10.41
C LEU A 141 3.58 14.85 -11.49
N LEU A 142 2.56 15.26 -12.25
CA LEU A 142 2.63 16.21 -13.36
C LEU A 142 1.73 17.42 -13.06
#